data_AF-A0A8T8E2R8-F1
#
_entry.id   AF-A0A8T8E2R8-F1
#
_cell.length_a   1.000
_cell.length_b   1.000
_cell.length_c   1.000
_cell.angle_alpha   90.00
_cell.angle_beta   90.00
_cell.angle_gamma   90.00
#
_symmetry.space_group_name_H-M   'P 1'
#
loop_
_entity.id
_entity.type
_entity.pdbx_description
1 polymer ?
#
loop_
_entity_poly.entity_id
_entity_poly.type
_entity_poly.pdbx_seq_one_letter_code
_entity_poly.pdbx_strand_id
1 'polypeptide(L)'
;MIGKHAFCPTSGASLSREVHYDDRGRPERVPQSDDLSPNATLEAPLTTGKRRSSRRALLTYFRRCHRRHADESDELYRRAALALDRLKRSATGRQERDVIVWCALGDRLARDGFDVDWMAAHVEPRCPECSGRLTYAEGPDGPIARCGGSCCERRADPLATIRDIVRSLLAQTYPEDSTPETDALAIL
;
A
#
# COMPACT_ATOMS: atom_id res chain seq x y z
N MET A 1 -4.22 -0.09 -4.35
CA MET A 1 -4.20 -1.36 -3.60
C MET A 1 -5.30 -2.29 -4.12
N ILE A 2 -5.30 -3.57 -3.72
CA ILE A 2 -6.32 -4.58 -4.10
C ILE A 2 -6.98 -5.20 -2.86
N GLY A 3 -8.14 -5.84 -3.03
CA GLY A 3 -8.85 -6.53 -1.93
C GLY A 3 -9.62 -5.59 -1.00
N LYS A 4 -9.53 -5.81 0.31
CA LYS A 4 -10.24 -5.04 1.35
C LYS A 4 -9.89 -3.54 1.31
N HIS A 5 -8.65 -3.23 0.97
CA HIS A 5 -8.09 -1.88 0.91
C HIS A 5 -8.08 -1.30 -0.51
N ALA A 6 -8.83 -1.88 -1.45
CA ALA A 6 -8.91 -1.36 -2.80
C ALA A 6 -9.59 0.02 -2.83
N PHE A 7 -9.07 0.88 -3.70
CA PHE A 7 -9.53 2.23 -3.96
C PHE A 7 -9.39 2.52 -5.46
N CYS A 8 -10.05 3.57 -5.96
CA CYS A 8 -9.93 3.96 -7.35
C CYS A 8 -8.48 4.32 -7.69
N PRO A 9 -7.82 3.64 -8.64
CA PRO A 9 -6.39 3.80 -8.88
C PRO A 9 -6.01 5.17 -9.44
N THR A 10 -6.98 5.94 -9.95
CA THR A 10 -6.72 7.27 -10.53
C THR A 10 -6.95 8.38 -9.51
N SER A 11 -8.06 8.33 -8.77
CA SER A 11 -8.48 9.39 -7.84
C SER A 11 -8.14 9.10 -6.38
N GLY A 12 -8.07 7.82 -5.98
CA GLY A 12 -7.98 7.42 -4.58
C GLY A 12 -9.33 7.28 -3.89
N ALA A 13 -10.43 7.49 -4.62
CA ALA A 13 -11.80 7.33 -4.13
C ALA A 13 -12.08 5.96 -3.51
N SER A 14 -12.97 5.91 -2.51
CA SER A 14 -13.47 4.64 -1.97
C SER A 14 -14.27 3.91 -3.04
N LEU A 15 -14.38 2.59 -2.93
CA LEU A 15 -15.20 1.79 -3.83
C LEU A 15 -16.51 1.42 -3.16
N SER A 16 -17.60 1.40 -3.93
CA SER A 16 -18.94 1.01 -3.49
C SER A 16 -18.96 -0.35 -2.80
N ARG A 17 -19.98 -0.57 -1.97
CA ARG A 17 -20.29 -1.92 -1.46
C ARG A 17 -20.92 -2.81 -2.53
N GLU A 18 -21.70 -2.20 -3.44
CA GLU A 18 -22.28 -2.88 -4.59
C GLU A 18 -21.17 -3.35 -5.53
N VAL A 19 -21.28 -4.60 -5.96
CA VAL A 19 -20.33 -5.29 -6.83
C VAL A 19 -21.04 -5.64 -8.13
N HIS A 20 -20.46 -5.21 -9.23
CA HIS A 20 -20.84 -5.60 -10.59
C HIS A 20 -19.87 -6.68 -11.06
N TYR A 21 -20.31 -7.58 -11.92
CA TYR A 21 -19.44 -8.61 -12.49
C TYR A 21 -19.28 -8.35 -13.98
N ASP A 22 -18.04 -8.34 -14.47
CA ASP A 22 -17.76 -8.28 -15.91
C ASP A 22 -18.15 -9.59 -16.62
N ASP A 23 -18.04 -9.61 -17.95
CA ASP A 23 -18.34 -10.80 -18.78
C ASP A 23 -17.50 -12.04 -18.43
N ARG A 24 -16.42 -11.88 -17.65
CA ARG A 24 -15.53 -12.95 -17.17
C ARG A 24 -15.76 -13.29 -15.70
N GLY A 25 -16.82 -12.75 -15.08
CA GLY A 25 -17.15 -12.96 -13.68
C GLY A 25 -16.22 -12.25 -12.69
N ARG A 26 -15.50 -11.21 -13.10
CA ARG A 26 -14.60 -10.45 -12.21
C ARG A 26 -15.37 -9.35 -11.49
N PRO A 27 -15.20 -9.19 -10.18
CA PRO A 27 -15.96 -8.23 -9.39
C PRO A 27 -15.40 -6.80 -9.55
N GLU A 28 -16.17 -5.90 -10.12
CA GLU A 28 -15.87 -4.48 -10.26
C GLU A 28 -16.79 -3.62 -9.38
N ARG A 29 -16.31 -2.44 -8.99
CA ARG A 29 -17.02 -1.53 -8.08
C ARG A 29 -16.95 -0.09 -8.57
N VAL A 30 -17.96 0.69 -8.20
CA VAL A 30 -18.08 2.11 -8.57
C VAL A 30 -17.22 2.96 -7.62
N PRO A 31 -16.39 3.87 -8.14
CA PRO A 31 -15.75 4.91 -7.34
C PRO A 31 -16.76 5.86 -6.69
N GLN A 32 -16.67 6.04 -5.38
CA GLN A 32 -17.56 6.90 -4.62
C GLN A 32 -17.00 8.32 -4.50
N SER A 33 -17.83 9.31 -4.82
CA SER A 33 -17.53 10.72 -4.54
C SER A 33 -17.50 10.96 -3.04
N ASP A 34 -16.51 11.71 -2.57
CA ASP A 34 -16.35 12.20 -1.20
C ASP A 34 -15.62 13.55 -1.21
N ASP A 35 -15.51 14.22 -0.05
CA ASP A 35 -14.83 15.53 0.07
C ASP A 35 -13.38 15.52 -0.47
N LEU A 36 -12.71 14.36 -0.42
CA LEU A 36 -11.34 14.19 -0.90
C LEU A 36 -11.27 13.80 -2.37
N SER A 37 -12.38 13.43 -3.00
CA SER A 37 -12.51 12.97 -4.39
C SER A 37 -13.89 13.32 -4.96
N PRO A 38 -14.25 14.61 -5.06
CA PRO A 38 -15.61 15.04 -5.43
C PRO A 38 -16.03 14.58 -6.84
N ASN A 39 -15.06 14.44 -7.75
CA ASN A 39 -15.30 14.02 -9.14
C ASN A 39 -15.09 12.52 -9.38
N ALA A 40 -14.98 11.71 -8.33
CA ALA A 40 -14.62 10.28 -8.45
C ALA A 40 -15.50 9.51 -9.44
N THR A 41 -16.81 9.77 -9.42
CA THR A 41 -17.81 9.04 -10.22
C THR A 41 -17.85 9.53 -11.67
N LEU A 42 -17.39 10.76 -11.93
CA LEU A 42 -17.34 11.34 -13.28
C LEU A 42 -16.06 10.95 -14.03
N GLU A 43 -14.97 10.72 -13.31
CA GLU A 43 -13.62 10.56 -13.88
C GLU A 43 -13.16 9.11 -14.04
N ALA A 44 -13.87 8.11 -13.51
CA ALA A 44 -13.31 6.77 -13.38
C ALA A 44 -14.29 5.62 -13.72
N PRO A 45 -13.86 4.65 -14.56
CA PRO A 45 -14.63 3.45 -14.83
C PRO A 45 -14.75 2.56 -13.59
N LEU A 46 -15.63 1.54 -13.68
CA LEU A 46 -15.68 0.46 -12.71
C LEU A 46 -14.27 -0.14 -12.50
N THR A 47 -13.95 -0.49 -11.27
CA THR A 47 -12.61 -0.98 -10.94
C THR A 47 -12.60 -1.94 -9.75
N THR A 48 -11.63 -2.86 -9.77
CA THR A 48 -11.33 -3.76 -8.65
C THR A 48 -10.27 -3.15 -7.70
N GLY A 49 -9.83 -1.92 -8.00
CA GLY A 49 -8.56 -1.36 -7.56
C GLY A 49 -7.42 -1.76 -8.50
N LYS A 50 -6.20 -1.29 -8.22
CA LYS A 50 -4.99 -1.75 -8.92
C LYS A 50 -3.85 -1.97 -7.95
N ARG A 51 -2.89 -2.79 -8.38
CA ARG A 51 -1.61 -2.97 -7.67
C ARG A 51 -0.74 -1.72 -7.76
N ARG A 52 -0.93 -0.90 -8.80
CA ARG A 52 -0.22 0.35 -9.04
C ARG A 52 -1.26 1.42 -9.31
N SER A 53 -1.28 2.46 -8.49
CA SER A 53 -2.19 3.58 -8.60
C SER A 53 -1.42 4.85 -8.98
N SER A 54 -2.10 5.97 -9.17
CA SER A 54 -1.48 7.28 -9.35
C SER A 54 -0.91 7.79 -8.00
N ARG A 55 0.00 8.77 -8.03
CA ARG A 55 0.48 9.43 -6.79
C ARG A 55 -0.67 10.09 -6.04
N ARG A 56 -1.52 10.81 -6.79
CA ARG A 56 -2.73 11.47 -6.28
C ARG A 56 -3.64 10.48 -5.56
N ALA A 57 -3.85 9.31 -6.14
CA ALA A 57 -4.71 8.28 -5.57
C ALA A 57 -4.19 7.76 -4.23
N LEU A 58 -2.89 7.46 -4.14
CA LEU A 58 -2.28 7.02 -2.89
C LEU A 58 -2.31 8.09 -1.80
N LEU A 59 -2.05 9.36 -2.14
CA LEU A 59 -2.13 10.45 -1.17
C LEU A 59 -3.56 10.68 -0.67
N THR A 60 -4.55 10.58 -1.56
CA THR A 60 -5.97 10.69 -1.20
C THR A 60 -6.38 9.54 -0.28
N TYR A 61 -5.98 8.31 -0.62
CA TYR A 61 -6.19 7.14 0.23
C TYR A 61 -5.53 7.32 1.61
N PHE A 62 -4.29 7.81 1.65
CA PHE A 62 -3.58 8.14 2.89
C PHE A 62 -4.36 9.10 3.78
N ARG A 63 -4.80 10.25 3.24
CA ARG A 63 -5.59 11.25 4.00
C ARG A 63 -6.88 10.65 4.55
N ARG A 64 -7.59 9.87 3.73
CA ARG A 64 -8.83 9.20 4.16
C ARG A 64 -8.57 8.22 5.30
N CYS A 65 -7.49 7.45 5.25
CA CYS A 65 -7.13 6.52 6.30
C CYS A 65 -6.74 7.25 7.60
N HIS A 66 -5.96 8.33 7.51
CA HIS A 66 -5.57 9.14 8.66
C HIS A 66 -6.78 9.74 9.39
N ARG A 67 -7.73 10.32 8.64
CA ARG A 67 -8.96 10.94 9.20
C ARG A 67 -9.86 9.97 9.97
N ARG A 68 -9.61 8.65 9.90
CA ARG A 68 -10.33 7.64 10.71
C ARG A 68 -9.70 7.43 12.09
N HIS A 69 -8.49 7.92 12.30
CA HIS A 69 -7.66 7.64 13.48
C HIS A 69 -7.24 8.92 14.21
N ALA A 70 -7.11 10.04 13.50
CA ALA A 70 -6.72 11.33 14.07
C ALA A 70 -7.30 12.51 13.27
N ASP A 71 -7.24 13.70 13.88
CA ASP A 71 -7.59 14.96 13.23
C ASP A 71 -6.65 15.27 12.06
N GLU A 72 -7.07 16.16 11.16
CA GLU A 72 -6.25 16.53 10.00
C GLU A 72 -4.92 17.19 10.43
N SER A 73 -3.85 16.85 9.71
CA SER A 73 -2.51 17.37 9.98
C SER A 73 -1.84 17.80 8.67
N ASP A 74 -1.80 19.11 8.45
CA ASP A 74 -1.19 19.69 7.25
C ASP A 74 0.28 19.32 7.12
N GLU A 75 1.01 19.29 8.24
CA GLU A 75 2.42 18.94 8.23
C GLU A 75 2.64 17.48 7.79
N LEU A 76 1.90 16.55 8.39
CA LEU A 76 1.92 15.14 7.98
C LEU A 76 1.56 14.99 6.50
N TYR A 77 0.53 15.70 6.03
CA TYR A 77 0.06 15.60 4.65
C TYR A 77 1.06 16.17 3.64
N ARG A 78 1.74 17.27 3.96
CA ARG A 78 2.82 17.82 3.14
C ARG A 78 4.00 16.85 3.11
N ARG A 79 4.40 16.31 4.26
CA ARG A 79 5.51 15.36 4.35
C ARG A 79 5.22 14.08 3.57
N ALA A 80 4.03 13.51 3.73
CA ALA A 80 3.58 12.33 3.01
C ALA A 80 3.53 12.58 1.50
N ALA A 81 3.06 13.75 1.06
CA ALA A 81 3.01 14.10 -0.36
C ALA A 81 4.40 14.16 -1.02
N LEU A 82 5.38 14.74 -0.33
CA LEU A 82 6.78 14.82 -0.79
C LEU A 82 7.44 13.43 -0.80
N ALA A 83 7.24 12.65 0.27
CA ALA A 83 7.79 11.30 0.36
C ALA A 83 7.21 10.38 -0.71
N LEU A 84 5.89 10.40 -0.94
CA LEU A 84 5.24 9.65 -2.02
C LEU A 84 5.77 10.04 -3.40
N ASP A 85 6.02 11.32 -3.63
CA ASP A 85 6.55 11.79 -4.90
C ASP A 85 7.95 11.23 -5.18
N ARG A 86 8.84 11.22 -4.17
CA ARG A 86 10.17 10.64 -4.28
C ARG A 86 10.12 9.12 -4.45
N LEU A 87 9.40 8.42 -3.55
CA LEU A 87 9.29 6.96 -3.57
C LEU A 87 8.76 6.44 -4.91
N LYS A 88 7.74 7.08 -5.47
CA LYS A 88 7.15 6.64 -6.75
C LYS A 88 8.01 6.96 -7.96
N ARG A 89 8.84 8.01 -7.89
CA ARG A 89 9.81 8.32 -8.94
C ARG A 89 10.98 7.33 -8.93
N SER A 90 11.42 6.88 -7.76
CA SER A 90 12.51 5.93 -7.61
C SER A 90 12.09 4.47 -7.84
N ALA A 91 10.83 4.14 -7.55
CA ALA A 91 10.35 2.77 -7.62
C ALA A 91 10.39 2.19 -9.04
N THR A 92 10.91 0.96 -9.15
CA THR A 92 10.95 0.18 -10.39
C THR A 92 10.41 -1.24 -10.18
N GLY A 93 9.78 -1.80 -11.22
CA GLY A 93 9.33 -3.20 -11.23
C GLY A 93 8.39 -3.57 -10.08
N ARG A 94 8.87 -4.37 -9.13
CA ARG A 94 8.07 -4.81 -7.96
C ARG A 94 7.85 -3.70 -6.94
N GLN A 95 8.77 -2.74 -6.86
CA GLN A 95 8.70 -1.63 -5.92
C GLN A 95 7.53 -0.68 -6.23
N GLU A 96 7.08 -0.61 -7.50
CA GLU A 96 5.98 0.25 -7.93
C GLU A 96 4.61 -0.14 -7.35
N ARG A 97 4.53 -1.29 -6.68
CA ARG A 97 3.28 -1.76 -6.09
C ARG A 97 2.88 -0.88 -4.91
N ASP A 98 1.62 -0.47 -4.88
CA ASP A 98 1.04 0.40 -3.85
C ASP A 98 1.29 -0.10 -2.43
N VAL A 99 1.29 -1.43 -2.21
CA VAL A 99 1.58 -2.03 -0.90
C VAL A 99 3.02 -1.74 -0.48
N ILE A 100 3.99 -1.88 -1.38
CA ILE A 100 5.40 -1.58 -1.10
C ILE A 100 5.58 -0.08 -0.83
N VAL A 101 5.02 0.75 -1.71
CA VAL A 101 5.10 2.21 -1.57
C VAL A 101 4.44 2.67 -0.26
N TRP A 102 3.36 2.03 0.16
CA TRP A 102 2.66 2.32 1.41
C TRP A 102 3.50 1.97 2.65
N CYS A 103 4.10 0.77 2.69
CA CYS A 103 5.00 0.38 3.76
C CYS A 103 6.20 1.33 3.84
N ALA A 104 6.89 1.56 2.72
CA ALA A 104 8.01 2.50 2.65
C ALA A 104 7.65 3.93 3.06
N LEU A 105 6.43 4.39 2.74
CA LEU A 105 5.93 5.68 3.20
C LEU A 105 5.80 5.71 4.73
N GLY A 106 5.20 4.69 5.33
CA GLY A 106 5.06 4.60 6.79
C GLY A 106 6.41 4.62 7.49
N ASP A 107 7.36 3.81 7.02
CA ASP A 107 8.74 3.80 7.54
C ASP A 107 9.41 5.17 7.44
N ARG A 108 9.24 5.86 6.30
CA ARG A 108 9.79 7.21 6.14
C ARG A 108 9.20 8.19 7.14
N LEU A 109 7.88 8.16 7.32
CA LEU A 109 7.18 9.08 8.21
C LEU A 109 7.48 8.77 9.69
N ALA A 110 7.59 7.50 10.08
CA ALA A 110 8.01 7.09 11.42
C ALA A 110 9.39 7.69 11.76
N ARG A 111 10.34 7.63 10.83
CA ARG A 111 11.68 8.23 10.97
C ARG A 111 11.66 9.75 11.03
N ASP A 112 10.69 10.38 10.38
CA ASP A 112 10.46 11.82 10.51
C ASP A 112 9.74 12.18 11.83
N GLY A 113 9.45 11.19 12.70
CA GLY A 113 8.87 11.38 14.04
C GLY A 113 7.34 11.37 14.09
N PHE A 114 6.66 10.94 13.02
CA PHE A 114 5.20 10.84 13.00
C PHE A 114 4.72 9.50 13.56
N ASP A 115 3.62 9.53 14.31
CA ASP A 115 2.88 8.32 14.67
C ASP A 115 2.12 7.77 13.46
N VAL A 116 2.49 6.55 13.05
CA VAL A 116 2.01 5.90 11.83
C VAL A 116 1.50 4.48 12.06
N ASP A 117 1.35 4.04 13.30
CA ASP A 117 0.93 2.66 13.63
C ASP A 117 -0.41 2.32 12.97
N TRP A 118 -1.29 3.32 12.84
CA TRP A 118 -2.57 3.22 12.15
C TRP A 118 -2.45 2.79 10.68
N MET A 119 -1.32 3.02 10.02
CA MET A 119 -1.10 2.65 8.61
C MET A 119 -1.08 1.14 8.41
N ALA A 120 -0.63 0.36 9.40
CA ALA A 120 -0.60 -1.11 9.33
C ALA A 120 -2.01 -1.70 9.17
N ALA A 121 -3.03 -1.04 9.72
CA ALA A 121 -4.43 -1.46 9.59
C ALA A 121 -5.03 -1.21 8.20
N HIS A 122 -4.33 -0.48 7.31
CA HIS A 122 -4.82 -0.06 6.00
C HIS A 122 -4.02 -0.65 4.83
N VAL A 123 -3.27 -1.71 5.09
CA VAL A 123 -2.52 -2.46 4.08
C VAL A 123 -2.69 -3.96 4.32
N GLU A 124 -2.74 -4.74 3.24
CA GLU A 124 -2.75 -6.20 3.31
C GLU A 124 -1.62 -6.71 2.40
N PRO A 125 -0.46 -7.10 2.96
CA PRO A 125 0.62 -7.69 2.18
C PRO A 125 0.16 -8.86 1.32
N ARG A 126 0.69 -8.92 0.10
CA ARG A 126 0.35 -9.94 -0.92
C ARG A 126 1.62 -10.55 -1.45
N CYS A 127 1.55 -11.81 -1.85
CA CYS A 127 2.69 -12.51 -2.44
C CYS A 127 3.35 -11.65 -3.55
N PRO A 128 4.67 -11.42 -3.52
CA PRO A 128 5.35 -10.61 -4.52
C PRO A 128 5.31 -11.27 -5.90
N GLU A 129 5.13 -12.60 -5.99
CA GLU A 129 5.01 -13.30 -7.27
C GLU A 129 3.59 -13.25 -7.84
N CYS A 130 2.64 -13.98 -7.25
CA CYS A 130 1.28 -14.07 -7.80
C CYS A 130 0.29 -13.03 -7.26
N SER A 131 0.65 -12.33 -6.18
CA SER A 131 -0.24 -11.49 -5.36
C SER A 131 -1.46 -12.19 -4.76
N GLY A 132 -1.34 -13.51 -4.59
CA GLY A 132 -2.22 -14.28 -3.72
C GLY A 132 -2.15 -13.80 -2.27
N ARG A 133 -3.18 -14.17 -1.51
CA ARG A 133 -3.23 -13.90 -0.07
C ARG A 133 -2.07 -14.61 0.64
N LEU A 134 -1.53 -13.95 1.66
CA LEU A 134 -0.55 -14.54 2.56
C LEU A 134 -1.27 -15.14 3.77
N THR A 135 -0.82 -16.31 4.20
CA THR A 135 -1.15 -16.89 5.50
C THR A 135 0.06 -16.75 6.40
N TYR A 136 -0.16 -16.44 7.68
CA TYR A 136 0.91 -16.17 8.63
C TYR A 136 1.05 -17.32 9.63
N ALA A 137 2.29 -17.59 10.03
CA ALA A 137 2.63 -18.53 11.09
C ALA A 137 3.72 -17.91 11.96
N GLU A 138 3.82 -18.36 13.21
CA GLU A 138 4.95 -17.99 14.07
C GLU A 138 6.24 -18.64 13.55
N GLY A 139 7.30 -17.85 13.53
CA GLY A 139 8.67 -18.27 13.22
C GLY A 139 9.63 -17.87 14.33
N PRO A 140 10.89 -18.33 14.27
CA PRO A 140 11.90 -18.09 15.31
C PRO A 140 12.23 -16.59 15.49
N ASP A 141 12.21 -15.83 14.40
CA ASP A 141 12.56 -14.40 14.38
C ASP A 141 11.34 -13.51 14.15
N GLY A 142 10.13 -14.03 14.42
CA GLY A 142 8.86 -13.33 14.21
C GLY A 142 7.96 -14.00 13.17
N PRO A 143 6.89 -13.32 12.72
CA PRO A 143 5.91 -13.91 11.83
C PRO A 143 6.51 -14.19 10.45
N ILE A 144 6.29 -15.41 9.95
CA ILE A 144 6.62 -15.81 8.58
C ILE A 144 5.32 -15.91 7.76
N ALA A 145 5.40 -15.60 6.47
CA ALA A 145 4.27 -15.76 5.57
C ALA A 145 4.42 -16.98 4.66
N ARG A 146 3.28 -17.50 4.20
CA ARG A 146 3.19 -18.46 3.11
C ARG A 146 2.21 -17.96 2.06
N CYS A 147 2.56 -18.19 0.80
CA CYS A 147 1.66 -17.86 -0.31
C CYS A 147 0.52 -18.86 -0.39
N GLY A 148 -0.72 -18.42 -0.21
CA GLY A 148 -1.90 -19.30 -0.32
C GLY A 148 -2.14 -19.86 -1.72
N GLY A 149 -1.57 -19.24 -2.76
CA GLY A 149 -1.59 -19.75 -4.13
C GLY A 149 -0.48 -20.75 -4.46
N SER A 150 0.38 -21.10 -3.49
CA SER A 150 1.49 -22.06 -3.65
C SER A 150 2.41 -21.79 -4.85
N CYS A 151 2.52 -20.54 -5.31
CA CYS A 151 3.37 -20.18 -6.44
C CYS A 151 4.85 -20.04 -6.08
N CYS A 152 5.17 -20.05 -4.78
CA CYS A 152 6.52 -19.99 -4.26
C CYS A 152 6.86 -21.36 -3.66
N GLU A 153 8.16 -21.66 -3.56
CA GLU A 153 8.62 -22.86 -2.87
C GLU A 153 8.07 -22.93 -1.44
N ARG A 154 7.85 -24.15 -0.95
CA ARG A 154 7.16 -24.40 0.33
C ARG A 154 7.86 -23.80 1.56
N ARG A 155 9.15 -23.45 1.43
CA ARG A 155 9.98 -22.81 2.47
C ARG A 155 10.24 -21.33 2.23
N ALA A 156 9.79 -20.76 1.11
CA ALA A 156 9.94 -19.34 0.87
C ALA A 156 9.10 -18.54 1.87
N ASP A 157 9.65 -17.44 2.36
CA ASP A 157 8.93 -16.42 3.12
C ASP A 157 8.69 -15.17 2.26
N PRO A 158 7.50 -15.05 1.62
CA PRO A 158 7.11 -13.87 0.89
C PRO A 158 7.14 -12.58 1.73
N LEU A 159 7.01 -12.66 3.06
CA LEU A 159 7.02 -11.46 3.91
C LEU A 159 8.43 -10.91 4.04
N ALA A 160 9.43 -11.74 4.31
CA ALA A 160 10.84 -11.35 4.24
C ALA A 160 11.18 -10.71 2.88
N THR A 161 10.70 -11.31 1.78
CA THR A 161 10.89 -10.73 0.44
C THR A 161 10.25 -9.34 0.29
N ILE A 162 9.06 -9.13 0.86
CA ILE A 162 8.39 -7.82 0.85
C ILE A 162 9.21 -6.80 1.64
N ARG A 163 9.69 -7.17 2.83
CA ARG A 163 10.52 -6.30 3.66
C ARG A 163 11.82 -5.90 2.94
N ASP A 164 12.47 -6.85 2.25
CA ASP A 164 13.65 -6.57 1.44
C ASP A 164 13.36 -5.59 0.29
N ILE A 165 12.22 -5.74 -0.39
CA ILE A 165 11.82 -4.81 -1.46
C ILE A 165 11.57 -3.41 -0.89
N VAL A 166 10.93 -3.29 0.28
CA VAL A 166 10.70 -2.01 0.96
C VAL A 166 12.03 -1.35 1.34
N ARG A 167 12.93 -2.11 1.98
CA ARG A 167 14.26 -1.66 2.36
C ARG A 167 15.07 -1.18 1.15
N SER A 168 15.06 -1.94 0.07
CA SER A 168 15.71 -1.59 -1.20
C SER A 168 15.16 -0.28 -1.78
N LEU A 169 13.83 -0.09 -1.77
CA LEU A 169 13.19 1.13 -2.22
C LEU A 169 13.60 2.34 -1.35
N LEU A 170 13.62 2.17 -0.03
CA LEU A 170 14.05 3.22 0.90
C LEU A 170 15.50 3.63 0.66
N ALA A 171 16.42 2.67 0.58
CA ALA A 171 17.84 2.92 0.32
C ALA A 171 18.06 3.64 -1.02
N GLN A 172 17.33 3.24 -2.06
CA GLN A 172 17.41 3.88 -3.37
C GLN A 172 16.84 5.31 -3.35
N THR A 173 15.80 5.57 -2.57
CA THR A 173 15.12 6.87 -2.53
C THR A 173 15.84 7.88 -1.62
N TYR A 174 16.49 7.38 -0.57
CA TYR A 174 17.15 8.16 0.48
C TYR A 174 18.55 7.57 0.78
N PRO A 175 19.51 7.70 -0.15
CA PRO A 175 20.83 7.07 -0.02
C PRO A 175 21.67 7.63 1.14
N GLU A 176 21.39 8.85 1.57
CA GLU A 176 22.08 9.51 2.69
C GLU A 176 21.61 9.00 4.07
N ASP A 177 20.49 8.29 4.12
CA ASP A 177 19.93 7.77 5.37
C ASP A 177 20.42 6.34 5.62
N SER A 178 20.61 5.98 6.90
CA SER A 178 20.87 4.59 7.26
C SER A 178 19.71 3.69 6.81
N THR A 179 20.04 2.67 6.02
CA THR A 179 19.07 1.68 5.56
C THR A 179 18.56 0.88 6.77
N PRO A 180 17.24 0.77 6.98
CA PRO A 180 16.72 0.05 8.13
C PRO A 180 17.02 -1.44 8.00
N GLU A 181 17.20 -2.12 9.12
CA GLU A 181 17.12 -3.58 9.15
C GLU A 181 15.68 -4.02 8.86
N THR A 182 15.55 -5.25 8.34
CA THR A 182 14.28 -5.83 7.91
C THR A 182 13.24 -5.88 9.03
N ASP A 183 13.67 -6.19 10.26
CA ASP A 183 12.80 -6.33 11.42
C ASP A 183 12.49 -5.00 12.13
N ALA A 184 13.11 -3.91 11.66
CA ALA A 184 12.91 -2.55 12.18
C ALA A 184 11.90 -1.73 11.35
N LEU A 185 11.22 -2.35 10.38
CA LEU A 185 10.21 -1.68 9.57
C LEU A 185 8.93 -1.48 10.39
N ALA A 186 8.47 -0.25 10.52
CA ALA A 186 7.34 0.14 11.36
C ALA A 186 6.00 -0.48 10.92
N ILE A 187 5.88 -0.83 9.62
CA ILE A 187 4.61 -1.29 9.03
C ILE A 187 4.54 -2.82 8.85
N LEU A 188 5.65 -3.57 8.93
CA LEU A 188 5.75 -4.97 8.45
C LEU A 188 6.34 -5.97 9.43
#